data_AF-W2SU13-F1
#
_entry.id   AF-W2SU13-F1
#
_cell.length_a   1.000
_cell.length_b   1.000
_cell.length_c   1.000
_cell.angle_alpha   90.00
_cell.angle_beta   90.00
_cell.angle_gamma   90.00
#
_symmetry.space_group_name_H-M   'P 1'
#
loop_
_entity.id
_entity.type
_entity.pdbx_description
1 polymer ?
#
loop_
_entity_poly.entity_id
_entity_poly.type
_entity_poly.pdbx_seq_one_letter_code
_entity_poly.pdbx_strand_id
1 'polypeptide(L)'
;MSPPLIPFVPLLLKDLTFIHEGNKTYYNGLVNFEKMHMIANILRSFRQCKSRYSVTQMEQKKIYETQNFIRNFRVVDNQRRLMELSYQIEPRRRRN
;
A
#
# COMPACT_ATOMS: atom_id res chain seq x y z
N MET A 1 -17.25 -4.49 -3.89
CA MET A 1 -15.85 -4.48 -4.36
C MET A 1 -15.66 -5.69 -5.27
N SER A 2 -15.70 -5.51 -6.58
CA SER A 2 -15.46 -6.59 -7.54
C SER A 2 -13.98 -6.60 -7.94
N PRO A 3 -13.29 -7.75 -7.91
CA PRO A 3 -11.94 -7.85 -8.45
C PRO A 3 -11.94 -7.76 -9.99
N PRO A 4 -10.82 -7.38 -10.60
CA PRO A 4 -9.51 -7.16 -9.98
C PRO A 4 -9.40 -5.78 -9.34
N LEU A 5 -8.77 -5.71 -8.17
CA LEU A 5 -8.58 -4.47 -7.40
C LEU A 5 -7.23 -4.50 -6.69
N ILE A 6 -6.58 -3.33 -6.56
CA ILE A 6 -5.47 -3.14 -5.63
C ILE A 6 -6.03 -2.40 -4.41
N PRO A 7 -6.09 -3.03 -3.22
CA PRO A 7 -6.63 -2.39 -2.03
C PRO A 7 -5.65 -1.36 -1.47
N PHE A 8 -6.12 -0.51 -0.55
CA PHE A 8 -5.26 0.42 0.17
C PHE A 8 -4.42 -0.33 1.21
N VAL A 9 -3.24 -0.79 0.80
CA VAL A 9 -2.32 -1.64 1.59
C VAL A 9 -1.99 -1.06 2.97
N PRO A 10 -1.71 0.24 3.15
CA PRO A 10 -1.42 0.80 4.47
C PRO A 10 -2.53 0.56 5.50
N LEU A 11 -3.80 0.64 5.10
CA LEU A 11 -4.92 0.37 6.00
C LEU A 11 -5.02 -1.11 6.38
N LEU A 12 -4.82 -2.01 5.42
CA LEU A 12 -4.77 -3.46 5.69
C LEU A 12 -3.67 -3.82 6.68
N LEU A 13 -2.48 -3.25 6.50
CA LEU A 13 -1.35 -3.46 7.42
C LEU A 13 -1.66 -2.90 8.80
N LYS A 14 -2.25 -1.71 8.88
CA LYS A 14 -2.71 -1.11 10.13
C LYS A 14 -3.68 -2.04 10.87
N ASP A 15 -4.69 -2.57 10.18
CA ASP A 15 -5.69 -3.47 10.77
C ASP A 15 -5.05 -4.76 11.30
N LEU A 16 -4.12 -5.36 10.55
CA LEU A 16 -3.35 -6.52 11.00
C LEU A 16 -2.52 -6.22 12.25
N THR A 17 -1.87 -5.05 12.30
CA THR A 17 -1.10 -4.60 13.46
C THR A 17 -1.99 -4.46 14.69
N PHE A 18 -3.14 -3.79 14.58
CA PHE A 18 -4.06 -3.64 15.71
C PHE A 18 -4.59 -4.97 16.24
N ILE A 19 -4.91 -5.92 15.35
CA ILE A 19 -5.31 -7.27 15.77
C ILE A 19 -4.17 -7.99 16.49
N HIS A 20 -2.95 -7.86 15.98
CA HIS A 20 -1.80 -8.54 16.55
C HIS A 20 -1.45 -8.02 17.94
N GLU A 21 -1.40 -6.70 18.10
CA GLU A 21 -1.03 -6.03 19.36
C GLU A 21 -2.16 -6.05 20.39
N GLY A 22 -3.42 -5.93 19.93
CA GLY A 22 -4.59 -5.88 20.81
C GLY A 22 -5.03 -7.24 21.37
N ASN A 23 -4.56 -8.36 20.80
CA ASN A 23 -5.01 -9.71 21.19
C ASN A 23 -3.82 -10.63 21.50
N LYS A 24 -3.81 -11.27 22.68
CA LYS A 24 -2.78 -12.27 22.98
C LYS A 24 -2.91 -13.48 22.05
N THR A 25 -1.77 -14.01 21.61
CA THR A 25 -1.73 -15.22 20.76
C THR A 25 -2.08 -16.48 21.56
N TYR A 26 -1.78 -16.50 22.86
CA TYR A 26 -2.05 -17.61 23.75
C TYR A 26 -2.73 -17.15 25.03
N TYR A 27 -3.64 -17.98 25.54
CA TYR A 27 -4.21 -17.89 26.88
C TYR A 27 -3.99 -19.21 27.59
N ASN A 28 -3.31 -19.20 28.74
CA ASN A 28 -3.02 -20.40 29.54
C ASN A 28 -2.39 -21.54 28.72
N GLY A 29 -1.49 -21.21 27.80
CA GLY A 29 -0.82 -22.18 26.90
C GLY A 29 -1.65 -22.65 25.71
N LEU A 30 -2.94 -22.26 25.62
CA LEU A 30 -3.81 -22.59 24.49
C LEU A 30 -3.81 -21.48 23.44
N VAL A 31 -3.89 -21.85 22.16
CA VAL A 31 -3.93 -20.92 21.04
C VAL A 31 -5.24 -20.13 21.04
N ASN A 32 -5.15 -18.81 20.90
CA ASN A 32 -6.30 -17.94 20.68
C ASN A 32 -6.78 -18.03 19.23
N PHE A 33 -7.72 -18.93 18.95
CA PHE A 33 -8.29 -19.10 17.61
C PHE A 33 -9.15 -17.92 17.15
N GLU A 34 -9.70 -17.12 18.06
CA GLU A 34 -10.44 -15.91 17.70
C GLU A 34 -9.50 -14.91 17.00
N LYS A 35 -8.32 -14.66 17.57
CA LYS A 35 -7.26 -13.86 16.92
C LYS A 35 -6.88 -14.42 15.55
N MET A 36 -6.71 -15.74 15.45
CA MET A 36 -6.37 -16.38 14.16
C MET A 36 -7.46 -16.16 13.12
N HIS A 37 -8.74 -16.25 13.51
CA HIS A 37 -9.87 -15.98 12.63
C HIS A 37 -9.91 -14.52 12.16
N MET A 38 -9.66 -13.55 13.03
CA MET A 38 -9.60 -12.14 12.67
C MET A 38 -8.54 -11.87 11.59
N ILE A 39 -7.31 -12.38 11.79
CA ILE A 39 -6.21 -12.25 10.82
C ILE A 39 -6.59 -12.93 9.50
N ALA A 40 -7.12 -14.16 9.56
CA ALA A 40 -7.48 -14.92 8.37
C ALA A 40 -8.57 -14.23 7.53
N ASN A 41 -9.49 -13.51 8.15
CA ASN A 41 -10.53 -12.76 7.43
C ASN A 41 -9.93 -11.65 6.57
N ILE A 42 -8.97 -10.86 7.09
CA ILE A 42 -8.27 -9.84 6.31
C ILE A 42 -7.54 -10.46 5.11
N LEU A 43 -6.83 -11.57 5.34
CA LEU A 43 -6.08 -12.25 4.27
C LEU A 43 -7.01 -12.84 3.19
N ARG A 44 -8.18 -13.37 3.58
CA ARG A 44 -9.20 -13.85 2.63
C ARG A 44 -9.74 -12.70 1.79
N SER A 45 -10.05 -11.55 2.38
CA SER A 45 -10.47 -10.35 1.65
C SER A 45 -9.38 -9.87 0.68
N PHE A 46 -8.12 -9.83 1.11
CA PHE A 46 -7.00 -9.49 0.22
C PHE A 46 -6.87 -10.47 -0.95
N ARG A 47 -7.07 -11.77 -0.71
CA ARG A 47 -7.07 -12.79 -1.77
C ARG A 47 -8.18 -12.55 -2.80
N GLN A 48 -9.37 -12.13 -2.35
CA GLN A 48 -10.50 -11.83 -3.25
C GLN A 48 -10.23 -10.66 -4.18
N CYS A 49 -9.31 -9.75 -3.85
CA CYS A 49 -8.94 -8.63 -4.72
C CYS A 49 -8.28 -9.09 -6.04
N LYS A 50 -7.76 -10.32 -6.11
CA LYS A 50 -7.11 -10.86 -7.32
C LYS A 50 -8.16 -11.55 -8.22
N SER A 51 -8.36 -11.06 -9.44
CA SER A 51 -8.95 -11.84 -10.55
C SER A 51 -7.91 -12.03 -11.66
N ARG A 52 -8.17 -12.95 -12.61
CA ARG A 52 -7.35 -13.06 -13.82
C ARG A 52 -7.53 -11.79 -14.66
N TYR A 53 -6.54 -10.91 -14.63
CA TYR A 53 -6.46 -9.77 -15.54
C TYR A 53 -6.17 -10.30 -16.95
N SER A 54 -7.09 -10.11 -17.90
CA SER A 54 -6.82 -10.32 -19.32
C SER A 54 -6.27 -9.02 -19.89
N VAL A 55 -5.01 -9.02 -20.34
CA VAL A 55 -4.39 -7.84 -20.94
C VAL A 55 -4.78 -7.80 -22.42
N THR A 56 -5.45 -6.73 -22.85
CA THR A 56 -5.72 -6.45 -24.25
C THR A 56 -4.42 -6.14 -24.97
N GLN A 57 -4.20 -6.69 -26.16
CA GLN A 57 -2.95 -6.55 -26.92
C GLN A 57 -2.71 -5.07 -27.29
N MET A 58 -1.65 -4.46 -26.74
CA MET A 58 -1.15 -3.13 -27.10
C MET A 58 0.20 -3.26 -27.82
N GLU A 59 0.61 -2.24 -28.58
CA GLU A 59 1.85 -2.22 -29.38
C GLU A 59 3.13 -2.38 -28.52
N GLN A 60 3.94 -3.39 -28.85
CA GLN A 60 5.06 -3.87 -28.02
C GLN A 60 6.18 -2.84 -27.74
N LYS A 61 6.48 -1.95 -28.70
CA LYS A 61 7.60 -0.99 -28.57
C LYS A 61 7.29 0.14 -27.56
N LYS A 62 6.11 0.75 -27.65
CA LYS A 62 5.68 1.83 -26.75
C LYS A 62 5.46 1.33 -25.32
N ILE A 63 5.10 0.05 -25.18
CA ILE A 63 5.01 -0.63 -23.88
C ILE A 63 6.37 -0.69 -23.19
N TYR A 64 7.46 -1.01 -23.89
CA TYR A 64 8.77 -1.20 -23.27
C TYR A 64 9.32 0.08 -22.62
N GLU A 65 9.32 1.20 -23.34
CA GLU A 65 9.78 2.49 -22.80
C GLU A 65 8.92 2.95 -21.61
N THR A 66 7.61 2.84 -21.74
CA THR A 66 6.65 3.20 -20.68
C THR A 66 6.82 2.31 -19.45
N GLN A 67 6.97 1.00 -19.64
CA GLN A 67 7.21 0.05 -18.54
C GLN A 67 8.54 0.33 -17.85
N ASN A 68 9.60 0.61 -18.62
CA ASN A 68 10.90 0.95 -18.05
C ASN A 68 10.83 2.24 -17.22
N PHE A 69 10.12 3.26 -17.70
CA PHE A 69 9.93 4.49 -16.94
C PHE A 69 9.16 4.24 -15.63
N ILE A 70 8.02 3.54 -15.70
CA ILE A 70 7.18 3.22 -14.53
C ILE A 70 7.94 2.38 -13.49
N ARG A 71 8.77 1.43 -13.93
CA ARG A 71 9.52 0.55 -13.04
C ARG A 71 10.73 1.22 -12.38
N ASN A 72 11.21 2.34 -12.93
CA ASN A 72 12.47 2.96 -12.52
C ASN A 72 12.30 4.44 -12.16
N PHE A 73 11.24 4.79 -11.42
CA PHE A 73 11.06 6.15 -10.92
C PHE A 73 12.25 6.58 -10.03
N ARG A 74 12.80 7.76 -10.32
CA ARG A 74 13.74 8.45 -9.42
C ARG A 74 12.94 9.40 -8.55
N VAL A 75 12.95 9.16 -7.24
CA VAL A 75 12.14 9.91 -6.28
C VAL A 75 13.07 10.61 -5.29
N VAL A 76 12.69 11.82 -4.88
CA VAL A 76 13.24 12.48 -3.69
C VAL A 76 12.30 12.15 -2.54
N ASP A 77 12.75 11.35 -1.59
CA ASP A 77 11.98 10.91 -0.41
C ASP A 77 12.36 11.67 0.87
N ASN A 78 13.42 12.47 0.83
CA ASN A 78 13.79 13.35 1.93
C ASN A 78 12.81 14.52 2.05
N GLN A 79 11.90 14.41 3.01
CA GLN A 79 10.87 15.42 3.27
C GLN A 79 11.43 16.83 3.55
N ARG A 80 12.59 16.95 4.21
CA ARG A 80 13.22 18.25 4.46
C ARG A 80 13.69 18.88 3.16
N ARG A 81 14.31 18.09 2.27
CA ARG A 81 14.76 18.54 0.96
C ARG A 81 13.59 18.98 0.08
N LEU A 82 12.50 18.22 0.06
CA LEU A 82 11.29 18.60 -0.67
C LEU A 82 10.72 19.93 -0.17
N MET A 83 10.74 20.14 1.15
CA MET A 83 10.26 21.37 1.78
C MET A 83 11.15 22.58 1.46
N GLU A 84 12.48 22.41 1.46
CA GLU A 84 13.44 23.44 1.02
C GLU A 84 13.19 23.85 -0.44
N LEU A 85 13.06 22.87 -1.35
CA LEU A 85 12.79 23.13 -2.76
C LEU A 85 11.46 23.85 -2.95
N SER A 86 10.42 23.46 -2.20
CA SER A 86 9.12 24.13 -2.20
C SER A 86 9.26 25.62 -1.82
N TYR A 87 10.04 25.95 -0.80
CA TYR A 87 10.25 27.35 -0.38
C TYR A 87 11.08 28.19 -1.35
N GLN A 88 11.91 27.56 -2.18
CA GLN A 88 12.63 28.27 -3.25
C GLN A 88 11.71 28.67 -4.39
N ILE A 89 10.67 27.88 -4.66
CA ILE A 89 9.66 28.15 -5.71
C ILE A 89 8.64 29.18 -5.22
N GLU A 90 8.09 28.96 -4.02
CA GLU A 90 7.12 29.86 -3.39
C GLU A 90 7.60 30.30 -2.00
N PRO A 91 8.37 31.40 -1.94
CA PRO A 91 8.83 31.95 -0.66
C PRO A 91 7.63 32.36 0.21
N ARG A 92 7.74 32.12 1.52
CA ARG A 92 6.70 32.54 2.47
C ARG A 92 6.50 34.05 2.37
N ARG A 93 5.27 34.48 2.08
CA ARG A 93 4.88 35.90 2.12
C ARG A 93 5.15 36.43 3.52
N ARG A 94 5.88 37.55 3.62
CA ARG A 94 6.03 38.26 4.89
C ARG A 94 4.62 38.71 5.31
N ARG A 95 4.20 38.35 6.53
CA ARG A 95 3.02 38.97 7.15
C ARG A 95 3.42 40.41 7.43
N ASN A 96 2.82 41.34 6.69
CA ASN A 96 2.83 42.77 7.03
C ASN A 96 1.92 43.00 8.25
#